data_AF-A0A383CDA0-F1
#
_entry.id   AF-A0A383CDA0-F1
#
_cell.length_a   1.000
_cell.length_b   1.000
_cell.length_c   1.000
_cell.angle_alpha   90.00
_cell.angle_beta   90.00
_cell.angle_gamma   90.00
#
_symmetry.space_group_name_H-M   'P 1'
#
loop_
_entity.id
_entity.type
_entity.pdbx_description
1 polymer ?
#
loop_
_entity_poly.entity_id
_entity_poly.type
_entity_poly.pdbx_seq_one_letter_code
_entity_poly.pdbx_strand_id
1 'polypeptide(L)'
;MALLVEGISVIVRIDRIDETYPGGREGFEEDCPNQTLVADGDHASVWFMNPADVESFCKHLEDCGLVFQREGKAIDFAVVDQLQGLRVDCDWLTFGHSEIDGNRVAVAVLSGSEKKYAIYHPEWWKFEKSLSESKIFVPNESVDEDLIFLRKEGSQEVYRHTKTGEVVYMGRTTED
;
A
#
# COMPACT_ATOMS: atom_id res chain seq x y z
N MET A 1 1.91 15.99 4.79
CA MET A 1 2.24 15.67 3.38
C MET A 1 1.21 14.67 2.89
N ALA A 2 1.05 14.53 1.57
CA ALA A 2 0.22 13.48 1.00
C ALA A 2 1.11 12.30 0.61
N LEU A 3 0.72 11.08 0.95
CA LEU A 3 1.39 9.86 0.51
C LEU A 3 0.64 9.32 -0.72
N LEU A 4 1.35 8.98 -1.79
CA LEU A 4 0.76 8.27 -2.91
C LEU A 4 0.26 6.90 -2.44
N VAL A 5 -0.98 6.58 -2.80
CA VAL A 5 -1.60 5.27 -2.58
C VAL A 5 -1.61 4.54 -3.92
N GLU A 6 -0.89 3.43 -3.97
CA GLU A 6 -0.71 2.63 -5.18
C GLU A 6 -1.03 1.16 -4.85
N GLY A 7 -1.95 0.55 -5.60
CA GLY A 7 -2.48 -0.78 -5.30
C GLY A 7 -3.16 -0.82 -3.93
N ILE A 8 -2.57 -1.58 -3.01
CA ILE A 8 -2.96 -1.59 -1.59
C ILE A 8 -1.77 -1.09 -0.77
N SER A 9 -1.96 -0.03 0.00
CA SER A 9 -0.92 0.58 0.83
C SER A 9 -1.19 0.35 2.32
N VAL A 10 -0.18 -0.10 3.06
CA VAL A 10 -0.18 -0.15 4.53
C VAL A 10 0.58 1.06 5.04
N ILE A 11 -0.14 1.97 5.69
CA ILE A 11 0.42 3.23 6.23
C ILE A 11 0.52 3.10 7.73
N VAL A 12 1.73 3.27 8.26
CA VAL A 12 2.08 3.09 9.68
C VAL A 12 2.53 4.43 10.24
N ARG A 13 2.12 4.74 11.48
CA ARG A 13 2.58 5.95 12.16
C ARG A 13 4.00 5.76 12.67
N ILE A 14 4.89 6.71 12.36
CA ILE A 14 6.29 6.63 12.76
C ILE A 14 6.48 6.79 14.26
N ASP A 15 5.66 7.62 14.93
CA ASP A 15 5.72 7.75 16.39
C ASP A 15 5.44 6.41 17.08
N ARG A 16 4.60 5.56 16.49
CA ARG A 16 4.33 4.20 16.97
C ARG A 16 5.44 3.21 16.66
N ILE A 17 6.06 3.32 15.50
CA ILE A 17 7.26 2.55 15.17
C ILE A 17 8.37 2.84 16.20
N ASP A 18 8.63 4.11 16.48
CA ASP A 18 9.66 4.56 17.43
C ASP A 18 9.42 4.03 18.86
N GLU A 19 8.16 4.01 19.30
CA GLU A 19 7.79 3.63 20.67
C GLU A 19 7.68 2.11 20.88
N THR A 20 7.27 1.36 19.86
CA THR A 20 6.74 0.00 20.03
C THR A 20 7.49 -1.05 19.23
N TYR A 21 7.95 -0.71 18.02
CA TYR A 21 8.49 -1.69 17.09
C TYR A 21 9.87 -2.19 17.55
N PRO A 22 10.15 -3.50 17.55
CA PRO A 22 11.47 -4.03 17.90
C PRO A 22 12.56 -3.43 17.01
N GLY A 23 13.58 -2.80 17.61
CA GLY A 23 14.63 -2.13 16.85
C GLY A 23 14.23 -0.76 16.28
N GLY A 24 13.03 -0.24 16.61
CA GLY A 24 12.55 1.05 16.15
C GLY A 24 12.46 1.14 14.63
N ARG A 25 12.84 2.29 14.06
CA ARG A 25 12.77 2.50 12.60
C ARG A 25 13.70 1.59 11.82
N GLU A 26 14.91 1.35 12.31
CA GLU A 26 15.87 0.47 11.64
C GLU A 26 15.32 -0.95 11.54
N GLY A 27 14.75 -1.47 12.63
CA GLY A 27 14.08 -2.78 12.62
C GLY A 27 12.91 -2.82 11.64
N PHE A 28 12.07 -1.78 11.62
CA PHE A 28 10.95 -1.70 10.67
C PHE A 28 11.40 -1.64 9.20
N GLU A 29 12.48 -0.92 8.92
CA GLU A 29 13.08 -0.85 7.58
C GLU A 29 13.66 -2.20 7.15
N GLU A 30 14.34 -2.91 8.05
CA GLU A 30 14.88 -4.25 7.81
C GLU A 30 13.79 -5.30 7.57
N ASP A 31 12.68 -5.21 8.31
CA ASP A 31 11.54 -6.12 8.22
C ASP A 31 10.57 -5.79 7.07
N CYS A 32 10.82 -4.70 6.33
CA CYS A 32 9.97 -4.32 5.21
C CYS A 32 10.00 -5.41 4.11
N PRO A 33 8.84 -5.95 3.71
CA PRO A 33 8.80 -7.19 2.93
C PRO A 33 9.09 -7.00 1.45
N ASN A 34 9.31 -5.75 1.01
CA ASN A 34 9.67 -5.39 -0.36
C ASN A 34 10.37 -4.01 -0.39
N GLN A 35 10.77 -3.56 -1.59
CA GLN A 35 11.50 -2.30 -1.79
C GLN A 35 10.58 -1.09 -2.05
N THR A 36 9.35 -1.12 -1.52
CA THR A 36 8.37 -0.04 -1.71
C THR A 36 8.20 0.87 -0.49
N LEU A 37 9.00 0.66 0.56
CA LEU A 37 8.96 1.51 1.74
C LEU A 37 9.22 2.98 1.38
N VAL A 38 8.31 3.82 1.83
CA VAL A 38 8.31 5.26 1.65
C VAL A 38 7.98 5.87 3.00
N ALA A 39 8.90 6.61 3.60
CA ALA A 39 8.71 7.22 4.91
C ALA A 39 8.96 8.73 4.87
N ASP A 40 8.12 9.50 5.56
CA ASP A 40 8.40 10.89 5.90
C ASP A 40 8.76 11.04 7.39
N GLY A 41 8.62 12.23 7.97
CA GLY A 41 8.88 12.42 9.40
C GLY A 41 7.79 11.86 10.31
N ASP A 42 6.59 11.62 9.77
CA ASP A 42 5.38 11.32 10.52
C ASP A 42 4.86 9.89 10.25
N HIS A 43 5.01 9.35 9.03
CA HIS A 43 4.46 8.05 8.61
C HIS A 43 5.38 7.29 7.65
N ALA A 44 5.24 5.97 7.69
CA ALA A 44 5.79 5.03 6.73
C ALA A 44 4.65 4.43 5.88
N SER A 45 4.92 4.12 4.62
CA SER A 45 4.00 3.47 3.69
C SER A 45 4.70 2.34 2.96
N VAL A 46 4.04 1.18 2.87
CA VAL A 46 4.49 0.02 2.11
C VAL A 46 3.38 -0.38 1.15
N TRP A 47 3.72 -0.64 -0.11
CA TRP A 47 2.77 -0.95 -1.17
C TRP A 47 2.76 -2.43 -1.52
N PHE A 48 1.58 -2.90 -1.87
CA PHE A 48 1.29 -4.30 -2.19
C PHE A 48 0.36 -4.39 -3.38
N MET A 49 0.49 -5.49 -4.13
CA MET A 49 -0.41 -5.81 -5.24
C MET A 49 -1.42 -6.90 -4.88
N ASN A 50 -1.23 -7.59 -3.75
CA ASN A 50 -2.06 -8.73 -3.34
C ASN A 50 -2.56 -8.57 -1.89
N PRO A 51 -3.86 -8.75 -1.62
CA PRO A 51 -4.42 -8.68 -0.28
C PRO A 51 -3.86 -9.70 0.71
N ALA A 52 -3.49 -10.90 0.26
CA ALA A 52 -2.93 -11.95 1.14
C ALA A 52 -1.56 -11.53 1.70
N ASP A 53 -0.77 -10.84 0.89
CA ASP A 53 0.50 -10.24 1.30
C ASP A 53 0.26 -9.12 2.33
N VAL A 54 -0.77 -8.30 2.11
CA VAL A 54 -1.18 -7.24 3.06
C VAL A 54 -1.60 -7.84 4.39
N GLU A 55 -2.45 -8.87 4.39
CA GLU A 55 -2.88 -9.56 5.61
C GLU A 55 -1.69 -10.14 6.38
N SER A 56 -0.76 -10.78 5.66
CA SER A 56 0.46 -11.34 6.24
C SER A 56 1.33 -10.25 6.88
N PHE A 57 1.49 -9.11 6.20
CA PHE A 57 2.24 -7.98 6.73
C PHE A 57 1.54 -7.33 7.93
N CYS A 58 0.22 -7.11 7.88
CA CYS A 58 -0.54 -6.58 9.01
C CYS A 58 -0.40 -7.46 10.26
N LYS A 59 -0.48 -8.79 10.09
CA LYS A 59 -0.26 -9.74 11.19
C LYS A 59 1.15 -9.63 11.76
N HIS A 60 2.16 -9.51 10.89
CA HIS A 60 3.54 -9.31 11.33
C HIS A 60 3.70 -8.00 12.13
N LEU A 61 3.06 -6.90 11.70
CA LEU A 61 3.07 -5.64 12.46
C LEU A 61 2.44 -5.81 13.85
N GLU A 62 1.36 -6.58 13.96
CA GLU A 62 0.72 -6.91 15.25
C GLU A 62 1.60 -7.80 16.13
N ASP A 63 2.30 -8.77 15.55
CA ASP A 63 3.28 -9.61 16.26
C ASP A 63 4.47 -8.77 16.78
N CYS A 64 4.81 -7.68 16.09
CA CYS A 64 5.78 -6.66 16.52
C CYS A 64 5.18 -5.62 17.51
N GLY A 65 3.93 -5.80 17.94
CA GLY A 65 3.29 -5.02 19.00
C GLY A 65 2.49 -3.81 18.54
N LEU A 66 2.43 -3.49 17.25
CA LEU A 66 1.56 -2.44 16.73
C LEU A 66 0.09 -2.88 16.75
N VAL A 67 -0.84 -1.94 16.87
CA VAL A 67 -2.27 -2.24 16.89
C VAL A 67 -2.91 -1.84 15.57
N PHE A 68 -3.54 -2.81 14.88
CA PHE A 68 -4.27 -2.49 13.67
C PHE A 68 -5.51 -1.64 13.98
N GLN A 69 -6.46 -2.20 14.73
CA GLN A 69 -7.72 -1.53 15.03
C GLN A 69 -8.25 -1.77 16.44
N ARG A 70 -8.99 -0.80 16.97
CA ARG A 70 -9.78 -0.90 18.20
C ARG A 70 -11.12 -0.19 17.98
N GLU A 71 -12.21 -0.84 18.41
CA GLU A 71 -13.57 -0.30 18.28
C GLU A 71 -13.94 0.12 16.84
N GLY A 72 -13.44 -0.63 15.84
CA GLY A 72 -13.72 -0.38 14.43
C GLY A 72 -12.93 0.79 13.83
N LYS A 73 -11.90 1.30 14.53
CA LYS A 73 -11.02 2.36 14.04
C LYS A 73 -9.56 1.92 13.98
N ALA A 74 -8.86 2.34 12.93
CA ALA A 74 -7.42 2.15 12.78
C ALA A 74 -6.63 2.92 13.85
N ILE A 75 -5.64 2.27 14.47
CA ILE A 75 -4.91 2.80 15.64
C ILE A 75 -3.48 3.21 15.29
N ASP A 76 -2.59 2.24 15.05
CA ASP A 76 -1.18 2.50 14.78
C ASP A 76 -0.84 2.42 13.29
N PHE A 77 -1.63 1.66 12.53
CA PHE A 77 -1.54 1.60 11.08
C PHE A 77 -2.91 1.42 10.42
N ALA A 78 -2.99 1.77 9.14
CA ALA A 78 -4.19 1.70 8.32
C ALA A 78 -3.90 1.06 6.96
N VAL A 79 -4.86 0.29 6.46
CA VAL A 79 -4.83 -0.25 5.08
C VAL A 79 -5.66 0.68 4.19
N VAL A 80 -5.07 1.11 3.07
CA VAL A 80 -5.69 1.98 2.09
C VAL A 80 -5.64 1.31 0.73
N ASP A 81 -6.81 1.07 0.15
CA ASP A 81 -6.93 0.58 -1.22
C ASP A 81 -7.03 1.78 -2.18
N GLN A 82 -6.28 1.74 -3.28
CA GLN A 82 -6.22 2.82 -4.25
C GLN A 82 -7.60 3.18 -4.85
N LEU A 83 -8.50 2.22 -4.99
CA LEU A 83 -9.84 2.42 -5.55
C LEU A 83 -10.91 2.62 -4.49
N GLN A 84 -10.82 1.88 -3.40
CA GLN A 84 -11.85 1.80 -2.37
C GLN A 84 -11.57 2.71 -1.16
N GLY A 85 -10.37 3.25 -1.05
CA GLY A 85 -9.93 4.11 0.04
C GLY A 85 -9.63 3.36 1.33
N LEU A 86 -9.86 4.01 2.47
CA LEU A 86 -9.63 3.44 3.81
C LEU A 86 -10.49 2.18 4.01
N ARG A 87 -9.87 1.10 4.48
CA ARG A 87 -10.57 -0.17 4.77
C ARG A 87 -11.28 -0.18 6.12
N VAL A 88 -10.87 0.71 7.01
CA VAL A 88 -11.38 0.88 8.38
C VAL A 88 -11.41 2.38 8.65
N ASP A 89 -12.37 2.83 9.47
CA ASP A 89 -12.44 4.24 9.88
C ASP A 89 -11.12 4.67 10.53
N CYS A 90 -10.66 5.89 10.20
CA CYS A 90 -9.39 6.38 10.70
C CYS A 90 -9.51 7.87 11.05
N ASP A 91 -9.18 8.22 12.29
CA ASP A 91 -9.25 9.61 12.74
C ASP A 91 -8.00 10.41 12.34
N TRP A 92 -6.87 9.73 12.14
CA TRP A 92 -5.58 10.35 11.86
C TRP A 92 -5.21 10.36 10.36
N LEU A 93 -5.93 9.62 9.51
CA LEU A 93 -5.67 9.54 8.07
C LEU A 93 -6.94 9.84 7.28
N THR A 94 -6.81 10.61 6.21
CA THR A 94 -7.88 10.89 5.24
C THR A 94 -7.48 10.40 3.87
N PHE A 95 -8.42 9.79 3.14
CA PHE A 95 -8.22 9.36 1.77
C PHE A 95 -8.79 10.39 0.79
N GLY A 96 -8.10 10.61 -0.31
CA GLY A 96 -8.54 11.53 -1.35
C GLY A 96 -7.81 11.31 -2.66
N HIS A 97 -7.91 12.31 -3.53
CA HIS A 97 -7.20 12.32 -4.80
C HIS A 97 -6.47 13.63 -4.97
N SER A 98 -5.34 13.58 -5.66
CA SER A 98 -4.56 14.74 -6.06
C SER A 98 -4.06 14.55 -7.50
N GLU A 99 -3.24 15.47 -7.99
CA GLU A 99 -2.68 15.42 -9.33
C GLU A 99 -1.14 15.44 -9.31
N ILE A 100 -0.53 14.59 -10.14
CA ILE A 100 0.89 14.62 -10.49
C ILE A 100 0.96 14.82 -12.01
N ASP A 101 1.57 15.90 -12.46
CA ASP A 101 1.69 16.26 -13.88
C ASP A 101 0.36 16.22 -14.67
N GLY A 102 -0.73 16.64 -14.02
CA GLY A 102 -2.09 16.64 -14.59
C GLY A 102 -2.78 15.28 -14.59
N ASN A 103 -2.14 14.25 -14.02
CA ASN A 103 -2.73 12.92 -13.86
C ASN A 103 -3.27 12.73 -12.44
N ARG A 104 -4.53 12.27 -12.36
CA ARG A 104 -5.18 12.01 -11.09
C ARG A 104 -4.60 10.76 -10.42
N VAL A 105 -4.18 10.90 -9.17
CA VAL A 105 -3.64 9.82 -8.34
C VAL A 105 -4.38 9.73 -7.00
N ALA A 106 -4.43 8.54 -6.42
CA ALA A 106 -5.00 8.34 -5.09
C ALA A 106 -3.97 8.73 -4.03
N VAL A 107 -4.41 9.41 -2.97
CA VAL A 107 -3.51 9.85 -1.91
C VAL A 107 -4.12 9.65 -0.53
N ALA A 108 -3.26 9.39 0.44
CA ALA A 108 -3.58 9.41 1.86
C ALA A 108 -2.92 10.63 2.50
N VAL A 109 -3.68 11.40 3.26
CA VAL A 109 -3.24 12.64 3.89
C VAL A 109 -3.51 12.57 5.36
N LEU A 110 -2.52 12.95 6.15
CA LEU A 110 -2.70 13.12 7.59
C LEU A 110 -3.78 14.14 7.93
N SER A 111 -4.69 13.73 8.82
CA SER A 111 -5.66 14.62 9.44
C SER A 111 -4.94 15.76 10.14
N GLY A 112 -5.27 17.01 9.78
CA GLY A 112 -4.65 18.21 10.36
C GLY A 112 -3.33 18.65 9.71
N SER A 113 -2.81 17.96 8.69
CA SER A 113 -1.61 18.41 7.98
C SER A 113 -1.89 19.64 7.09
N GLU A 114 -1.16 20.72 7.32
CA GLU A 114 -1.20 21.93 6.47
C GLU A 114 -0.42 21.74 5.15
N LYS A 115 0.51 20.77 5.11
CA LYS A 115 1.35 20.45 3.95
C LYS A 115 0.59 19.54 2.98
N LYS A 116 -0.41 20.08 2.28
CA LYS A 116 -1.25 19.32 1.32
C LYS A 116 -0.70 19.30 -0.11
N TYR A 117 0.36 20.05 -0.39
CA TYR A 117 0.82 20.30 -1.76
C TYR A 117 1.94 19.40 -2.26
N ALA A 118 2.65 18.69 -1.38
CA ALA A 118 3.68 17.74 -1.75
C ALA A 118 3.14 16.30 -1.62
N ILE A 119 3.15 15.56 -2.73
CA ILE A 119 2.83 14.14 -2.79
C ILE A 119 4.15 13.39 -2.74
N TYR A 120 4.28 12.48 -1.80
CA TYR A 120 5.46 11.67 -1.61
C TYR A 120 5.25 10.28 -2.22
N HIS A 121 6.23 9.85 -3.02
CA HIS A 121 6.29 8.58 -3.70
C HIS A 121 7.78 8.20 -3.87
N PRO A 122 8.13 6.93 -4.12
CA PRO A 122 9.50 6.52 -4.39
C PRO A 122 10.07 7.27 -5.60
N GLU A 123 11.37 7.57 -5.60
CA GLU A 123 12.03 8.25 -6.73
C GLU A 123 11.96 7.46 -8.03
N TRP A 124 11.91 6.12 -7.93
CA TRP A 124 11.80 5.24 -9.09
C TRP A 124 10.37 5.16 -9.64
N TRP A 125 9.36 5.61 -8.89
CA TRP A 125 7.98 5.59 -9.34
C TRP A 125 7.76 6.66 -10.41
N LYS A 126 7.03 6.28 -11.46
CA LYS A 126 6.59 7.15 -12.55
C LYS A 126 5.14 6.84 -12.83
N PHE A 127 4.37 7.85 -13.24
CA PHE A 127 2.98 7.63 -13.59
C PHE A 127 2.84 6.65 -14.76
N GLU A 128 3.67 6.75 -15.79
CA GLU A 128 3.62 5.84 -16.93
C GLU A 128 3.92 4.40 -16.50
N LYS A 129 3.00 3.50 -16.84
CA LYS A 129 2.95 2.07 -16.50
C LYS A 129 2.75 1.76 -15.01
N SER A 130 2.39 2.75 -14.21
CA SER A 130 1.97 2.57 -12.82
C SER A 130 0.57 1.95 -12.73
N LEU A 131 0.19 1.46 -11.56
CA LEU A 131 -1.19 1.09 -11.26
C LEU A 131 -2.12 2.31 -11.32
N SER A 132 -1.61 3.51 -10.98
CA SER A 132 -2.34 4.77 -11.17
C SER A 132 -2.68 5.08 -12.64
N GLU A 133 -1.83 4.73 -13.61
CA GLU A 133 -2.16 4.83 -15.03
C GLU A 133 -3.00 3.63 -15.49
N SER A 134 -2.63 2.44 -15.02
CA SER A 134 -3.27 1.20 -15.45
C SER A 134 -4.71 1.16 -14.95
N LYS A 135 -5.67 1.18 -15.86
CA LYS A 135 -7.07 0.87 -15.53
C LYS A 135 -7.28 -0.62 -15.20
N ILE A 136 -6.19 -1.38 -15.08
CA ILE A 136 -6.11 -2.83 -14.88
C ILE A 136 -5.81 -3.14 -13.41
N PHE A 137 -5.92 -2.17 -12.50
CA PHE A 137 -6.14 -2.52 -11.10
C PHE A 137 -7.60 -2.97 -10.96
N VAL A 138 -7.79 -4.29 -11.00
CA VAL A 138 -9.11 -4.93 -10.96
C VAL A 138 -9.53 -5.06 -9.50
N PRO A 139 -10.72 -4.55 -9.10
CA PRO A 139 -11.23 -4.71 -7.74
C PRO A 139 -11.30 -6.17 -7.33
N ASN A 140 -10.88 -6.43 -6.08
CA ASN A 140 -10.69 -7.72 -5.41
C ASN A 140 -11.69 -8.85 -5.71
N GLU A 141 -12.96 -8.54 -5.96
CA GLU A 141 -14.00 -9.58 -6.13
C GLU A 141 -14.05 -10.17 -7.55
N SER A 142 -13.35 -9.55 -8.52
CA SER A 142 -13.40 -9.94 -9.94
C SER A 142 -12.08 -10.53 -10.47
N VAL A 143 -11.02 -10.51 -9.67
CA VAL A 143 -9.66 -10.89 -10.08
C VAL A 143 -9.52 -12.40 -10.29
N ASP A 144 -10.12 -13.20 -9.41
CA ASP A 144 -9.90 -14.65 -9.40
C ASP A 144 -10.58 -15.34 -10.60
N GLU A 145 -11.66 -14.76 -11.15
CA GLU A 145 -12.40 -15.37 -12.27
C GLU A 145 -11.78 -15.06 -13.64
N ASP A 146 -11.14 -13.89 -13.80
CA ASP A 146 -10.67 -13.39 -15.09
C ASP A 146 -9.15 -13.50 -15.28
N LEU A 147 -8.40 -14.01 -14.31
CA LEU A 147 -6.96 -14.20 -14.41
C LEU A 147 -6.59 -15.69 -14.48
N ILE A 148 -5.81 -16.06 -15.50
CA ILE A 148 -5.19 -17.38 -15.60
C ILE A 148 -3.71 -17.25 -15.23
N PHE A 149 -3.29 -17.95 -14.18
CA PHE A 149 -1.88 -18.06 -13.83
C PHE A 149 -1.09 -18.68 -14.98
N LEU A 150 -0.01 -18.00 -15.38
CA LEU A 150 0.91 -18.47 -16.41
C LEU A 150 2.17 -19.08 -15.82
N ARG A 151 2.84 -18.36 -14.92
CA ARG A 151 4.14 -18.74 -14.35
C ARG A 151 4.54 -17.84 -13.18
N LYS A 152 5.53 -18.28 -12.39
CA LYS A 152 6.24 -17.48 -11.38
C LYS A 152 7.61 -17.07 -11.93
N GLU A 153 7.97 -15.80 -11.75
CA GLU A 153 9.26 -15.20 -12.12
C GLU A 153 9.85 -14.50 -10.89
N GLY A 154 10.67 -15.21 -10.11
CA GLY A 154 11.21 -14.69 -8.85
C GLY A 154 10.09 -14.38 -7.85
N SER A 155 10.03 -13.14 -7.38
CA SER A 155 8.98 -12.62 -6.49
C SER A 155 7.72 -12.13 -7.22
N GLN A 156 7.59 -12.43 -8.52
CA GLN A 156 6.43 -12.02 -9.31
C GLN A 156 5.66 -13.23 -9.81
N GLU A 157 4.34 -13.12 -9.78
CA GLU A 157 3.42 -14.04 -10.45
C GLU A 157 2.91 -13.38 -11.73
N VAL A 158 2.90 -14.15 -12.80
CA VAL A 158 2.51 -13.68 -14.14
C VAL A 158 1.19 -14.33 -14.51
N TYR A 159 0.21 -13.50 -14.84
CA TYR A 159 -1.14 -13.90 -15.20
C TYR A 159 -1.49 -13.45 -16.61
N ARG A 160 -2.49 -14.11 -17.20
CA ARG A 160 -3.16 -13.64 -18.41
C ARG A 160 -4.58 -13.25 -18.06
N HIS A 161 -4.95 -12.02 -18.38
CA HIS A 161 -6.33 -11.59 -18.28
C HIS A 161 -7.15 -12.20 -19.43
N THR A 162 -8.18 -12.98 -19.10
CA THR A 162 -8.94 -13.79 -20.06
C THR A 162 -9.75 -12.95 -21.03
N LYS A 163 -10.23 -11.78 -20.59
CA LYS A 163 -11.07 -10.88 -21.40
C LYS A 163 -10.27 -10.01 -22.36
N THR A 164 -9.12 -9.48 -21.93
CA THR A 164 -8.28 -8.57 -22.75
C THR A 164 -7.14 -9.30 -23.44
N GLY A 165 -6.75 -10.47 -22.95
CA GLY A 165 -5.59 -11.23 -23.42
C GLY A 165 -4.26 -10.66 -22.93
N GLU A 166 -4.26 -9.58 -22.17
CA GLU A 166 -3.06 -8.90 -21.66
C GLU A 166 -2.36 -9.73 -20.58
N VAL A 167 -1.05 -9.51 -20.47
CA VAL A 167 -0.20 -10.14 -19.45
C VAL A 167 -0.11 -9.20 -18.26
N VAL A 168 -0.47 -9.70 -17.08
CA VAL A 168 -0.46 -8.96 -15.81
C VAL A 168 0.65 -9.53 -14.93
N TYR A 169 1.41 -8.65 -14.28
CA TYR A 169 2.47 -9.01 -13.35
C TYR A 169 2.04 -8.58 -11.95
N MET A 170 2.09 -9.51 -11.00
CA MET A 170 1.72 -9.27 -9.61
C MET A 170 2.93 -9.54 -8.72
N GLY A 171 3.41 -8.51 -8.03
CA GLY A 171 4.44 -8.67 -7.01
C GLY A 171 3.88 -9.40 -5.81
N ARG A 172 4.62 -10.40 -5.33
CA ARG A 172 4.35 -11.15 -4.11
C ARG A 172 5.41 -10.86 -3.06
N THR A 173 5.00 -10.78 -1.81
CA THR A 173 5.93 -10.62 -0.69
C THR A 173 6.01 -11.85 0.20
N THR A 174 5.03 -12.75 0.13
CA THR A 174 5.13 -14.08 0.71
C THR A 174 5.45 -15.13 -0.36
N GLU A 175 6.19 -16.16 0.03
CA GLU A 175 6.30 -17.38 -0.77
C GLU A 175 5.19 -18.33 -0.34
N ASP A 176 4.15 -18.47 -1.18
CA ASP A 176 3.20 -19.60 -1.11
C ASP A 176 3.90 -20.92 -1.49
#